data_AF-A0A2S8F530-F1
#
_entry.id   AF-A0A2S8F530-F1
#
_cell.length_a   1.000
_cell.length_b   1.000
_cell.length_c   1.000
_cell.angle_alpha   90.00
_cell.angle_beta   90.00
_cell.angle_gamma   90.00
#
_symmetry.space_group_name_H-M   'P 1'
#
loop_
_entity.id
_entity.type
_entity.pdbx_description
1 polymer ?
#
loop_
_entity_poly.entity_id
_entity_poly.type
_entity_poly.pdbx_seq_one_letter_code
_entity_poly.pdbx_strand_id
1 'polypeptide(L)' 'MAKGPGYTIDDLIYYTGLFGGIIVTYVLLQNVPIHHIIRLIIALAVGAGTGWCATYFFSRTGGSGGDDGF' A
#
# COMPACT_ATOMS: atom_id res chain seq x y z
N MET A 1 -15.60 24.02 12.74
CA MET A 1 -15.60 23.00 11.67
C MET A 1 -14.71 21.87 12.15
N ALA A 2 -15.28 20.69 12.46
CA ALA A 2 -14.44 19.53 12.75
C ALA A 2 -13.71 19.17 11.46
N LYS A 3 -12.39 19.38 11.42
CA LYS A 3 -11.53 18.84 10.35
C LYS A 3 -11.75 17.32 10.42
N GLY A 4 -12.52 16.78 9.47
CA GLY A 4 -12.63 15.33 9.31
C GLY A 4 -11.21 14.76 9.22
N PRO A 5 -10.95 13.53 9.69
CA PRO A 5 -9.62 12.94 9.66
C PRO A 5 -9.08 13.10 8.25
N GLY A 6 -8.07 13.96 8.11
CA GLY A 6 -7.54 14.37 6.82
C GLY A 6 -6.73 13.20 6.29
N TYR A 7 -7.42 12.24 5.67
CA TYR A 7 -6.77 11.21 4.88
C TYR A 7 -5.94 11.93 3.80
N THR A 8 -4.62 11.84 3.94
CA THR A 8 -3.72 12.39 2.94
C THR A 8 -3.72 11.50 1.71
N ILE A 9 -3.37 12.08 0.56
CA ILE A 9 -3.25 11.33 -0.71
C ILE A 9 -2.25 10.17 -0.54
N ASP A 10 -1.25 10.34 0.32
CA ASP A 10 -0.27 9.30 0.68
C ASP A 10 -0.91 8.07 1.33
N ASP A 11 -1.91 8.23 2.21
CA ASP A 11 -2.64 7.12 2.81
C ASP A 11 -3.40 6.34 1.74
N LEU A 12 -4.06 7.06 0.82
CA LEU A 12 -4.80 6.43 -0.28
C LEU A 12 -3.88 5.61 -1.18
N ILE A 13 -2.70 6.15 -1.51
CA ILE A 13 -1.70 5.46 -2.34
C ILE A 13 -1.14 4.25 -1.59
N TYR A 14 -0.80 4.41 -0.30
CA TYR A 14 -0.31 3.33 0.53
C TYR A 14 -1.32 2.18 0.59
N TYR A 15 -2.58 2.47 0.89
CA TYR A 15 -3.63 1.44 0.98
C TYR A 15 -3.90 0.80 -0.38
N THR A 16 -3.87 1.57 -1.47
CA THR A 16 -4.03 1.02 -2.82
C THR A 16 -2.89 0.04 -3.15
N GLY A 17 -1.64 0.41 -2.86
CA GLY A 17 -0.48 -0.47 -3.03
C GLY A 17 -0.51 -1.68 -2.10
N LEU A 18 -1.02 -1.53 -0.88
CA LEU A 18 -1.14 -2.60 0.10
C LEU A 18 -2.16 -3.64 -0.31
N PHE A 19 -3.40 -3.24 -0.58
CA PHE A 19 -4.45 -4.17 -0.99
C PHE A 19 -4.16 -4.77 -2.36
N GLY A 20 -3.64 -3.98 -3.30
CA GLY A 20 -3.21 -4.48 -4.61
C GLY A 20 -2.13 -5.55 -4.50
N GLY A 21 -1.09 -5.31 -3.70
CA GLY A 21 -0.02 -6.27 -3.46
C GLY A 21 -0.49 -7.54 -2.78
N ILE A 22 -1.40 -7.44 -1.80
CA ILE A 22 -2.00 -8.60 -1.13
C ILE A 22 -2.74 -9.47 -2.16
N ILE A 23 -3.63 -8.87 -2.95
CA ILE A 23 -4.47 -9.61 -3.90
C ILE A 23 -3.62 -10.32 -4.94
N VAL A 24 -2.70 -9.60 -5.58
CA VAL A 24 -1.83 -10.15 -6.63
C VAL A 24 -0.96 -11.28 -6.07
N THR A 25 -0.33 -11.07 -4.92
CA THR A 25 0.52 -12.09 -4.28
C THR A 25 -0.27 -13.32 -3.88
N TYR A 26 -1.48 -13.14 -3.35
CA TYR A 26 -2.34 -14.24 -2.95
C TYR A 26 -2.77 -15.10 -4.14
N VAL A 27 -3.14 -14.46 -5.26
CA VAL A 27 -3.48 -15.14 -6.52
C VAL A 27 -2.27 -15.89 -7.08
N LEU A 28 -1.08 -15.29 -7.07
CA LEU A 28 0.16 -15.95 -7.52
C LEU A 28 0.50 -17.18 -6.67
N LEU A 29 0.30 -17.09 -5.35
CA LEU A 29 0.53 -18.20 -4.41
C LEU A 29 -0.59 -19.26 -4.46
N GLN A 30 -1.66 -19.07 -5.24
CA GLN A 30 -2.76 -20.04 -5.32
C GLN A 30 -2.30 -21.40 -5.87
N ASN A 31 -1.33 -21.39 -6.80
CA ASN A 31 -0.81 -22.59 -7.46
C ASN A 31 0.28 -23.32 -6.67
N VAL A 32 0.73 -22.77 -5.54
CA VAL A 32 1.78 -23.38 -4.71
C VAL A 32 1.12 -24.17 -3.57
N PRO A 33 1.55 -25.40 -3.25
CA PRO A 33 0.99 -26.20 -2.17
C PRO A 33 1.40 -25.71 -0.76
N ILE A 34 1.18 -24.42 -0.49
CA ILE A 34 1.46 -23.76 0.79
C ILE A 34 0.17 -23.73 1.62
N HIS A 35 0.27 -23.80 2.94
CA HIS A 35 -0.89 -23.67 3.83
C HIS A 35 -1.53 -22.26 3.72
N HIS A 36 -2.85 -22.15 3.80
CA HIS A 36 -3.60 -20.90 3.55
C HIS A 36 -3.12 -19.72 4.42
N ILE A 37 -2.79 -20.01 5.68
CA ILE A 37 -2.29 -19.03 6.66
C ILE A 37 -0.92 -18.49 6.23
N ILE A 38 -0.02 -19.35 5.75
CA ILE A 38 1.33 -18.93 5.31
C ILE A 38 1.21 -18.07 4.04
N ARG A 39 0.30 -18.41 3.12
CA ARG A 39 0.02 -17.58 1.94
C ARG A 39 -0.46 -16.19 2.33
N LEU A 40 -1.34 -16.09 3.34
CA LEU A 40 -1.81 -14.82 3.88
C LEU A 40 -0.64 -13.99 4.45
N ILE A 41 0.23 -14.59 5.26
CA ILE A 41 1.38 -13.91 5.86
C ILE A 41 2.32 -13.35 4.77
N ILE A 42 2.63 -14.15 3.74
CA ILE A 42 3.47 -13.70 2.62
C ILE A 42 2.76 -12.57 1.87
N ALA A 43 1.47 -12.71 1.57
CA ALA A 43 0.71 -11.68 0.88
C ALA A 43 0.65 -10.36 1.67
N LEU A 44 0.51 -10.41 2.99
CA LEU A 44 0.54 -9.24 3.88
C LEU A 44 1.92 -8.56 3.86
N ALA A 45 3.00 -9.34 3.94
CA ALA A 45 4.36 -8.80 3.89
C ALA A 45 4.65 -8.12 2.54
N VAL A 46 4.28 -8.76 1.43
CA VAL A 46 4.44 -8.18 0.10
C VAL A 46 3.55 -6.94 -0.07
N GLY A 47 2.30 -6.99 0.39
CA GLY A 47 1.39 -5.86 0.40
C GLY A 47 1.94 -4.64 1.13
N ALA A 48 2.43 -4.81 2.36
CA ALA A 48 3.06 -3.71 3.09
C ALA A 48 4.25 -3.12 2.33
N GLY A 49 5.07 -3.98 1.70
CA GLY A 49 6.19 -3.56 0.86
C GLY A 49 5.75 -2.79 -0.40
N THR A 50 4.71 -3.25 -1.10
CA THR A 50 4.20 -2.57 -2.30
C THR A 50 3.51 -1.26 -1.96
N GLY A 51 2.78 -1.19 -0.84
CA GLY A 51 2.24 0.06 -0.31
C GLY A 51 3.33 1.09 -0.04
N TRP A 52 4.39 0.69 0.68
CA TRP A 52 5.53 1.57 0.95
C TRP A 52 6.22 2.03 -0.33
N CYS A 53 6.49 1.12 -1.27
CA CYS A 53 7.09 1.47 -2.55
C CYS A 53 6.20 2.43 -3.35
N ALA A 54 4.88 2.19 -3.41
CA ALA A 54 3.95 3.04 -4.14
C ALA A 54 3.96 4.49 -3.60
N THR A 55 3.91 4.66 -2.27
CA THR A 55 4.01 5.97 -1.64
C THR A 55 5.38 6.60 -1.92
N TYR A 56 6.47 5.85 -1.73
CA TYR A 56 7.83 6.34 -1.96
C TYR A 56 8.07 6.82 -3.39
N PHE A 57 7.59 6.09 -4.41
CA PHE A 57 7.69 6.51 -5.80
C PHE A 57 6.78 7.69 -6.10
N PHE A 58 5.56 7.73 -5.57
CA PHE A 58 4.66 8.85 -5.80
C PHE A 58 5.20 10.15 -5.21
N SER A 59 5.71 10.13 -3.98
CA SER A 59 6.36 11.29 -3.35
C SER A 59 7.65 11.71 -4.06
N ARG A 60 8.29 10.84 -4.84
CA ARG A 60 9.47 11.16 -5.66
C ARG A 60 9.15 11.68 -7.05
N THR A 61 8.06 11.21 -7.65
CA THR A 61 7.71 11.49 -9.05
C THR A 61 6.75 12.67 -9.15
N GLY A 62 5.87 12.82 -8.14
CA GLY A 62 5.17 14.05 -7.87
C GLY A 62 5.97 14.86 -6.87
N GLY A 63 6.64 15.92 -7.34
CA GLY A 63 6.78 17.10 -6.49
C GLY A 63 5.39 17.60 -6.15
N SER A 64 4.81 17.05 -5.09
CA SER A 64 3.53 17.46 -4.50
C SER A 64 3.92 17.91 -3.10
N GLY A 65 4.22 19.19 -2.87
CA GLY A 65 3.32 20.29 -3.17
C GLY A 65 2.34 20.38 -2.02
N GLY A 66 2.78 21.02 -0.94
CA GLY A 66 1.98 21.29 0.26
C GLY A 66 2.55 20.68 1.53
N ASP A 67 3.63 21.27 2.05
CA ASP A 67 3.69 21.69 3.47
C ASP A 67 4.91 22.60 3.69
N ASP A 68 4.95 23.69 2.94
CA ASP A 68 5.79 24.85 3.18
C ASP A 68 4.94 26.11 3.00
N GLY A 69 4.19 26.44 4.06
CA GLY A 69 3.60 27.76 4.25
C GLY A 69 2.15 27.75 4.73
N PHE A 70 1.95 27.79 6.05
CA PHE A 70 1.13 28.79 6.74
C PHE A 70 1.35 28.72 8.27
#